data_AF-A0A2V9BTF7-F1
#
_entry.id   AF-A0A2V9BTF7-F1
#
_cell.length_a   1.000
_cell.length_b   1.000
_cell.length_c   1.000
_cell.angle_alpha   90.00
_cell.angle_beta   90.00
_cell.angle_gamma   90.00
#
_symmetry.space_group_name_H-M   'P 1'
#
loop_
_entity.id
_entity.type
_entity.pdbx_description
1 polymer ?
#
loop_
_entity_poly.entity_id
_entity_poly.type
_entity_poly.pdbx_seq_one_letter_code
_entity_poly.pdbx_strand_id
1 'polypeptide(L)'
;MMLKRILVILTFLFLLGFASPLRAQSNVQYVYDALGRLAQVIDPSGNTATYNYDAVGNLLSITRSTTSPSGLAVFSFSPAQGSVGQTVTIQGQNFSVTPSANTVKFNGTTATVTAATTNQLTTIR
;
A
#
# COMPACT_ATOMS: atom_id res chain seq x y z
N MET A 1 -11.17 -57.31 -28.51
CA MET A 1 -12.47 -56.87 -27.94
C MET A 1 -12.67 -55.39 -28.27
N MET A 2 -13.46 -55.11 -29.32
CA MET A 2 -13.94 -53.78 -29.73
C MET A 2 -14.89 -53.22 -28.63
N LEU A 3 -15.04 -51.90 -28.43
CA LEU A 3 -16.04 -51.10 -29.14
C LEU A 3 -15.82 -49.55 -29.04
N LYS A 4 -15.66 -48.93 -30.22
CA LYS A 4 -16.26 -47.67 -30.79
C LYS A 4 -16.25 -46.36 -29.94
N ARG A 5 -15.45 -45.34 -30.31
CA ARG A 5 -15.61 -44.29 -31.37
C ARG A 5 -16.60 -43.16 -31.01
N ILE A 6 -16.10 -41.91 -30.92
CA ILE A 6 -16.62 -40.72 -31.62
C ILE A 6 -15.48 -39.70 -31.77
N LEU A 7 -15.19 -39.36 -33.03
CA LEU A 7 -14.34 -38.26 -33.48
C LEU A 7 -15.29 -37.31 -34.21
N VAL A 8 -15.29 -36.03 -33.85
CA VAL A 8 -15.84 -34.96 -34.70
C VAL A 8 -14.74 -33.92 -34.94
N ILE A 9 -14.67 -33.50 -36.20
CA ILE A 9 -13.56 -32.85 -36.89
C ILE A 9 -13.73 -31.31 -36.88
N LEU A 10 -12.64 -30.61 -36.55
CA LEU A 10 -12.10 -29.35 -37.12
C LEU A 10 -13.03 -28.15 -37.41
N THR A 11 -12.76 -27.01 -36.76
CA THR A 11 -12.78 -25.69 -37.43
C THR A 11 -11.78 -24.73 -36.76
N PHE A 12 -10.91 -24.12 -37.57
CA PHE A 12 -9.94 -23.10 -37.20
C PHE A 12 -10.65 -21.73 -37.25
N LEU A 13 -10.65 -20.96 -36.15
CA LEU A 13 -10.96 -19.52 -36.20
C LEU A 13 -9.92 -18.77 -35.36
N PHE A 14 -9.11 -17.98 -36.05
CA PHE A 14 -8.15 -17.05 -35.47
C PHE A 14 -8.92 -15.90 -34.83
N LEU A 15 -8.84 -15.72 -33.52
CA LEU A 15 -9.28 -14.50 -32.85
C LEU A 15 -8.23 -14.03 -31.85
N LEU A 16 -7.63 -12.89 -32.22
CA LEU A 16 -6.92 -11.88 -31.44
C LEU A 16 -6.65 -12.16 -29.95
N GLY A 17 -5.37 -12.05 -29.59
CA GLY A 17 -4.92 -11.24 -28.46
C GLY A 17 -5.63 -11.46 -27.12
N PHE A 18 -5.23 -12.49 -26.40
CA PHE A 18 -5.26 -12.44 -24.94
C PHE A 18 -3.82 -12.41 -24.46
N ALA A 19 -3.27 -11.20 -24.34
CA ALA A 19 -2.29 -10.98 -23.30
C ALA A 19 -3.02 -11.33 -22.00
N SER A 20 -2.78 -12.53 -21.47
CA SER A 20 -3.23 -12.88 -20.13
C SER A 20 -2.79 -11.73 -19.23
N PRO A 21 -3.68 -11.03 -18.50
CA PRO A 21 -3.19 -10.14 -17.48
C PRO A 21 -2.34 -11.03 -16.56
N LEU A 22 -1.07 -10.66 -16.39
CA LEU A 22 -0.29 -11.12 -15.24
C LEU A 22 -1.13 -10.71 -14.03
N ARG A 23 -1.98 -11.61 -13.56
CA ARG A 23 -2.64 -11.43 -12.27
C ARG A 23 -1.47 -11.31 -11.30
N ALA A 24 -1.25 -10.11 -10.78
CA ALA A 24 -0.36 -9.93 -9.65
C ALA A 24 -0.96 -10.81 -8.55
N GLN A 25 -0.38 -11.99 -8.34
CA GLN A 25 -0.82 -12.89 -7.29
C GLN A 25 -0.47 -12.22 -5.98
N SER A 26 -1.46 -11.53 -5.41
CA SER A 26 -1.36 -10.84 -4.14
C SER A 26 -1.35 -11.89 -3.04
N ASN A 27 -0.18 -12.47 -2.77
CA ASN A 27 -0.01 -13.54 -1.80
C ASN A 27 0.14 -12.98 -0.39
N VAL A 28 -0.73 -13.44 0.52
CA VAL A 28 -0.57 -13.21 1.96
C VAL A 28 0.47 -14.21 2.49
N GLN A 29 1.49 -13.72 3.18
CA GLN A 29 2.51 -14.56 3.82
C GLN A 29 2.13 -14.85 5.27
N TYR A 30 2.28 -16.10 5.68
CA TYR A 30 2.08 -16.55 7.05
C TYR A 30 3.42 -17.07 7.59
N VAL A 31 3.86 -16.49 8.70
CA VAL A 31 5.09 -16.87 9.40
C VAL A 31 4.69 -17.58 10.68
N TYR A 32 5.31 -18.73 10.95
CA TYR A 32 5.05 -19.53 12.14
C TYR A 32 6.27 -19.52 13.06
N ASP A 33 6.05 -19.63 14.37
CA ASP A 33 7.13 -19.84 15.33
C ASP A 33 7.62 -21.30 15.35
N ALA A 34 8.64 -21.58 16.17
CA ALA A 34 9.21 -22.92 16.30
C ALA A 34 8.23 -23.98 16.84
N LEU A 35 7.11 -23.56 17.44
CA LEU A 35 6.05 -24.43 17.94
C LEU A 35 4.90 -24.59 16.92
N GLY A 36 5.04 -24.04 15.72
CA GLY A 36 4.04 -24.14 14.65
C GLY A 36 2.85 -23.20 14.83
N ARG A 37 2.92 -22.22 15.74
CA ARG A 37 1.85 -21.22 15.95
C ARG A 37 2.06 -20.04 15.01
N LEU A 38 0.98 -19.39 14.59
CA LEU A 38 1.03 -18.24 13.69
C LEU A 38 1.70 -17.04 14.40
N ALA A 39 2.91 -16.68 13.99
CA ALA A 39 3.66 -15.57 14.58
C ALA A 39 3.46 -14.25 13.82
N GLN A 40 3.27 -14.29 12.50
CA GLN A 40 3.09 -13.08 11.70
C GLN A 40 2.22 -13.35 10.46
N VAL A 41 1.39 -12.37 10.10
CA VAL A 41 0.70 -12.29 8.81
C VAL A 41 1.20 -11.05 8.10
N ILE A 42 1.64 -11.20 6.86
CA ILE A 42 2.09 -10.10 6.00
C ILE A 42 1.16 -10.08 4.79
N ASP A 43 0.43 -8.98 4.61
CA ASP A 43 -0.42 -8.81 3.44
C ASP A 43 0.42 -8.39 2.21
N PRO A 44 -0.15 -8.46 1.00
CA PRO A 44 0.53 -8.06 -0.24
C PRO A 44 0.93 -6.58 -0.29
N SER A 45 0.37 -5.74 0.59
CA SER A 45 0.68 -4.31 0.71
C SER A 45 1.81 -4.05 1.72
N GLY A 46 2.37 -5.11 2.33
CA GLY A 46 3.41 -5.03 3.35
C GLY A 46 2.88 -4.77 4.76
N ASN A 47 1.56 -4.67 4.95
CA ASN A 47 1.01 -4.53 6.29
C ASN A 47 1.23 -5.82 7.07
N THR A 48 1.62 -5.68 8.34
CA THR A 48 1.94 -6.82 9.20
C THR A 48 1.06 -6.86 10.44
N ALA A 49 0.65 -8.06 10.80
CA ALA A 49 0.08 -8.38 12.11
C ALA A 49 0.99 -9.41 12.78
N THR A 50 1.62 -9.05 13.89
CA THR A 50 2.49 -9.92 14.69
C THR A 50 1.72 -10.39 15.92
N TYR A 51 1.78 -11.69 16.19
CA TYR A 51 1.10 -12.35 17.29
C TYR A 51 2.13 -12.79 18.33
N ASN A 52 1.98 -12.32 19.56
CA ASN A 52 2.89 -12.64 20.65
C ASN A 52 2.19 -13.57 21.62
N TYR A 53 2.82 -14.70 21.91
CA TYR A 53 2.29 -15.71 22.83
C TYR A 53 3.18 -15.86 24.06
N ASP A 54 2.60 -16.30 25.16
CA ASP A 54 3.35 -16.81 26.29
C ASP A 54 3.90 -18.23 26.02
N ALA A 55 4.64 -18.76 27.00
CA ALA A 55 5.25 -20.08 26.93
C ALA A 55 4.23 -21.24 26.94
N VAL A 56 3.00 -21.00 27.38
CA VAL A 56 1.94 -22.03 27.53
C VAL A 56 1.00 -22.04 26.32
N GLY A 57 0.99 -21.00 25.50
CA GLY A 57 0.14 -20.92 24.30
C GLY A 57 -0.83 -19.75 24.26
N ASN A 58 -0.91 -18.94 25.30
CA ASN A 58 -1.89 -17.87 25.37
C ASN A 58 -1.39 -16.64 24.58
N LEU A 59 -2.29 -16.04 23.80
CA LEU A 59 -2.00 -14.81 23.08
C LEU A 59 -1.89 -13.64 24.06
N LEU A 60 -0.70 -13.06 24.17
CA LEU A 60 -0.42 -11.88 24.99
C LEU A 60 -0.79 -10.59 24.28
N SER A 61 -0.46 -10.47 22.99
CA SER A 61 -0.75 -9.26 22.21
C SER A 61 -0.77 -9.51 20.71
N ILE A 62 -1.38 -8.57 19.99
CA ILE A 62 -1.29 -8.44 18.54
C ILE A 62 -0.73 -7.05 18.24
N THR A 63 0.43 -6.98 17.59
CA THR A 63 0.99 -5.71 17.09
C THR A 63 0.68 -5.58 15.61
N ARG A 64 0.02 -4.49 15.22
CA ARG A 64 -0.22 -4.17 13.81
C ARG A 64 0.71 -3.04 13.37
N SER A 65 1.49 -3.30 12.32
CA SER A 65 2.28 -2.27 11.65
C SER A 65 1.78 -2.16 10.23
N THR A 66 1.26 -0.98 9.88
CA THR A 66 1.01 -0.66 8.48
C THR A 66 2.32 -0.09 7.94
N THR A 67 2.87 -0.71 6.90
CA THR A 67 3.73 0.05 5.99
C THR A 67 2.81 1.10 5.41
N SER A 68 3.08 2.39 5.66
CA SER A 68 2.21 3.51 5.23
C SER A 68 1.64 3.21 3.83
N PRO A 69 0.36 2.80 3.72
CA PRO A 69 -0.07 1.88 2.65
C PRO A 69 -0.28 2.58 1.31
N SER A 70 0.28 3.76 1.12
CA SER A 70 -0.12 4.67 0.06
C SER A 70 1.06 5.18 -0.77
N GLY A 71 2.31 4.99 -0.36
CA GLY A 71 3.37 5.79 -0.94
C GLY A 71 3.09 7.28 -0.71
N LEU A 72 2.59 7.64 0.47
CA LEU A 72 2.61 9.03 0.92
C LEU A 72 4.05 9.37 1.27
N ALA A 73 4.65 10.29 0.53
CA ALA A 73 6.02 10.73 0.78
C ALA A 73 6.18 12.21 0.47
N VAL A 74 7.13 12.83 1.15
CA VAL A 74 7.63 14.17 0.84
C VAL A 74 9.01 14.00 0.24
N PHE A 75 9.24 14.59 -0.92
CA PHE A 75 10.53 14.54 -1.63
C PHE A 75 11.35 15.80 -1.41
N SER A 76 10.70 16.95 -1.47
CA SER A 76 11.34 18.24 -1.32
C SER A 76 10.32 19.29 -0.91
N PHE A 77 10.82 20.42 -0.44
CA PHE A 77 10.01 21.60 -0.21
C PHE A 77 10.84 22.85 -0.53
N SER A 78 10.16 23.93 -0.89
CA SER A 78 10.79 25.20 -1.21
C SER A 78 9.87 26.36 -0.82
N PRO A 79 10.43 27.45 -0.25
CA PRO A 79 11.83 27.63 0.12
C PRO A 79 12.22 26.77 1.34
N ALA A 80 13.53 26.49 1.50
CA ALA A 80 14.03 25.72 2.64
C ALA A 80 13.98 26.51 3.97
N GLN A 81 13.84 27.83 3.88
CA GLN A 81 13.79 28.77 4.99
C GLN A 81 12.98 30.00 4.59
N GLY A 82 12.35 30.66 5.56
CA GLY A 82 11.53 31.86 5.32
C GLY A 82 10.94 32.41 6.60
N SER A 83 10.30 33.57 6.48
CA SER A 83 9.56 34.20 7.58
C SER A 83 8.23 33.50 7.83
N VAL A 84 7.66 33.70 9.01
CA VAL A 84 6.25 33.34 9.27
C VAL A 84 5.35 34.10 8.29
N GLY A 85 4.34 33.44 7.74
CA GLY A 85 3.48 33.88 6.65
C GLY A 85 4.01 33.54 5.25
N GLN A 86 5.24 33.03 5.13
CA GLN A 86 5.81 32.64 3.84
C GLN A 86 5.13 31.38 3.30
N THR A 87 4.76 31.40 2.03
CA THR A 87 4.28 30.22 1.31
C THR A 87 5.41 29.20 1.12
N VAL A 88 5.15 27.94 1.46
CA VAL A 88 6.02 26.78 1.21
C VAL A 88 5.29 25.78 0.31
N THR A 89 5.94 25.41 -0.78
CA THR A 89 5.51 24.34 -1.68
C THR A 89 6.21 23.05 -1.28
N ILE A 90 5.44 21.97 -1.12
CA ILE A 90 5.93 20.64 -0.73
C ILE A 90 5.66 19.69 -1.88
N GLN A 91 6.71 19.10 -2.45
CA GLN A 91 6.63 18.08 -3.48
C GLN A 91 6.62 16.70 -2.83
N GLY A 92 5.81 15.80 -3.37
CA GLY A 92 5.67 14.47 -2.82
C GLY A 92 4.82 13.56 -3.68
N GLN A 93 4.20 12.59 -3.02
CA GLN A 93 3.33 11.61 -3.64
C GLN A 93 2.19 11.27 -2.69
N ASN A 94 1.05 10.92 -3.28
CA ASN A 94 -0.18 10.48 -2.64
C ASN A 94 -0.72 11.41 -1.53
N PHE A 95 -0.63 12.72 -1.74
CA PHE A 95 -1.40 13.67 -0.94
C PHE A 95 -2.88 13.62 -1.31
N SER A 96 -3.75 13.97 -0.36
CA SER A 96 -5.16 14.19 -0.67
C SER A 96 -5.30 15.43 -1.56
N VAL A 97 -6.12 15.36 -2.61
CA VAL A 97 -6.46 16.53 -3.43
C VAL A 97 -7.34 17.55 -2.67
N THR A 98 -7.97 17.15 -1.56
CA THR A 98 -8.72 18.04 -0.68
C THR A 98 -7.77 18.67 0.35
N PRO A 99 -7.53 20.00 0.33
CA PRO A 99 -6.54 20.65 1.20
C PRO A 99 -6.75 20.39 2.69
N SER A 100 -8.00 20.48 3.17
CA SER A 100 -8.36 20.28 4.58
C SER A 100 -8.17 18.85 5.09
N ALA A 101 -8.01 17.87 4.19
CA ALA A 101 -7.70 16.49 4.55
C ALA A 101 -6.19 16.24 4.69
N ASN A 102 -5.34 17.24 4.41
CA ASN A 102 -3.90 17.16 4.65
C ASN A 102 -3.54 17.91 5.93
N THR A 103 -2.65 17.33 6.74
CA THR A 103 -2.08 18.00 7.91
C THR A 103 -0.58 18.17 7.71
N VAL A 104 -0.11 19.42 7.65
CA VAL A 104 1.32 19.75 7.55
C VAL A 104 1.75 20.45 8.85
N LYS A 105 2.90 20.06 9.39
CA LYS A 105 3.49 20.69 10.58
C LYS A 105 4.96 21.02 10.32
N PHE A 106 5.35 22.25 10.63
CA PHE A 106 6.75 22.67 10.65
C PHE A 106 7.18 22.82 12.12
N ASN A 107 8.18 22.04 12.55
CA ASN A 107 8.64 22.01 13.95
C ASN A 107 7.49 21.84 14.97
N GLY A 108 6.54 20.97 14.66
CA GLY A 108 5.36 20.70 15.51
C GLY A 108 4.21 21.71 15.39
N THR A 109 4.43 22.90 14.83
CA THR A 109 3.36 23.89 14.58
C THR A 109 2.62 23.57 13.28
N THR A 110 1.30 23.46 13.34
CA THR A 110 0.46 23.22 12.16
C THR A 110 0.49 24.39 11.19
N ALA A 111 0.70 24.10 9.92
CA ALA A 111 0.59 25.03 8.80
C ALA A 111 -0.77 24.88 8.11
N THR A 112 -1.27 25.96 7.54
CA THR A 112 -2.48 25.94 6.72
C THR A 112 -2.13 25.42 5.33
N VAL A 113 -2.81 24.37 4.88
CA VAL A 113 -2.71 23.88 3.50
C VAL A 113 -3.70 24.66 2.63
N THR A 114 -3.20 25.49 1.71
CA THR A 114 -4.02 26.37 0.87
C THR A 114 -4.36 25.78 -0.49
N ALA A 115 -3.53 24.85 -0.99
CA ALA A 115 -3.80 24.09 -2.21
C ALA A 115 -3.19 22.68 -2.12
N ALA A 116 -3.79 21.73 -2.84
CA ALA A 116 -3.36 20.34 -2.84
C ALA A 116 -3.61 19.64 -4.18
N THR A 117 -2.62 18.87 -4.61
CA THR A 117 -2.73 17.85 -5.66
C THR A 117 -2.12 16.56 -5.12
N THR A 118 -2.22 15.44 -5.83
CA THR A 118 -1.61 14.19 -5.37
C THR A 118 -0.09 14.27 -5.18
N ASN A 119 0.59 15.22 -5.83
CA ASN A 119 2.06 15.29 -5.84
C ASN A 119 2.62 16.63 -5.33
N GLN A 120 1.75 17.55 -4.89
CA GLN A 120 2.15 18.86 -4.39
C GLN A 120 1.16 19.39 -3.34
N LEU A 121 1.68 19.97 -2.25
CA LEU A 121 0.92 20.82 -1.33
C LEU A 121 1.48 22.23 -1.36
N THR A 122 0.59 23.22 -1.27
CA THR A 122 0.96 24.61 -0.97
C THR A 122 0.50 24.93 0.43
N THR A 123 1.39 25.48 1.24
CA THR A 123 1.13 25.76 2.65
C THR A 123 1.59 27.14 3.05
N ILE A 124 0.96 27.70 4.08
CA ILE A 124 1.36 28.97 4.71
C ILE A 124 1.43 28.71 6.22
N ARG A 125 2.51 29.18 6.85
CA ARG A 125 2.74 29.04 8.29
C ARG A 125 3.13 30.37 8.90
#